data_AF-T2INW4-F1
#
_entry.id   AF-T2INW4-F1
#
_cell.length_a   1.000
_cell.length_b   1.000
_cell.length_c   1.000
_cell.angle_alpha   90.00
_cell.angle_beta   90.00
_cell.angle_gamma   90.00
#
_symmetry.space_group_name_H-M   'P 1'
#
loop_
_entity.id
_entity.type
_entity.pdbx_description
1 polymer ?
#
loop_
_entity_poly.entity_id
_entity_poly.type
_entity_poly.pdbx_seq_one_letter_code
_entity_poly.pdbx_strand_id
1 'polypeptide(L)'
;MLIKIDVSVVQSFENSNSWPDDLIIALENLALARREGKHSIIADLNTLKIIAKCSDLSKNAKISYKKILNDRPKFKAYLSHVSRYIEIIHPCNVNKIDSNSGKDIIKLPYTFFNDSETIQKSILLCENLQDTEFYKIIAETFCKWKRLNIKPKFEPSLGGGNTISTVYENIQNKKKDCVYVLLIVISYLLIVV
;
A
#
# COMPACT_ATOMS: atom_id res chain seq x y z
N MET A 1 5.30 -0.41 -1.78
CA MET A 1 4.05 -1.20 -1.69
C MET A 1 2.92 -0.53 -2.46
N LEU A 2 2.17 -1.35 -3.18
CA LEU A 2 0.98 -1.01 -3.95
C LEU A 2 -0.30 -1.22 -3.12
N ILE A 3 -1.22 -0.26 -3.15
CA ILE A 3 -2.54 -0.31 -2.51
C ILE A 3 -3.59 -0.05 -3.60
N LYS A 4 -4.51 -1.00 -3.79
CA LYS A 4 -5.64 -0.90 -4.70
C LYS A 4 -6.91 -0.59 -3.92
N ILE A 5 -7.64 0.44 -4.31
CA ILE A 5 -9.01 0.68 -3.84
C ILE A 5 -9.93 -0.09 -4.79
N ASP A 6 -10.68 -1.05 -4.26
CA ASP A 6 -11.66 -1.79 -5.05
C ASP A 6 -12.93 -0.96 -5.29
N VAL A 7 -13.64 -1.28 -6.37
CA VAL A 7 -14.88 -0.61 -6.76
C VAL A 7 -15.95 -0.71 -5.67
N SER A 8 -15.93 -1.79 -4.88
CA SER A 8 -16.88 -2.02 -3.81
C SER A 8 -16.82 -0.95 -2.70
N VAL A 9 -15.70 -0.25 -2.55
CA VAL A 9 -15.52 0.82 -1.53
C VAL A 9 -16.42 2.01 -1.81
N VAL A 10 -16.62 2.37 -3.09
CA VAL A 10 -17.42 3.54 -3.47
C VAL A 10 -18.84 3.18 -3.87
N GLN A 11 -19.06 1.98 -4.44
CA GLN A 11 -20.37 1.53 -4.90
C GLN A 11 -21.40 1.49 -3.77
N SER A 12 -20.98 1.08 -2.57
CA SER A 12 -21.87 1.03 -1.41
C SER A 12 -22.42 2.40 -0.97
N PHE A 13 -21.82 3.50 -1.45
CA PHE A 13 -22.18 4.87 -1.06
C PHE A 13 -22.49 5.79 -2.24
N GLU A 14 -22.57 5.27 -3.46
CA GLU A 14 -22.77 6.07 -4.68
C GLU A 14 -24.11 6.83 -4.67
N ASN A 15 -25.14 6.25 -4.04
CA ASN A 15 -26.47 6.85 -3.89
C ASN A 15 -26.69 7.53 -2.53
N SER A 16 -25.67 7.61 -1.68
CA SER A 16 -25.78 8.24 -0.37
C SER A 16 -25.62 9.76 -0.48
N ASN A 17 -26.35 10.51 0.35
CA ASN A 17 -26.21 11.97 0.44
C ASN A 17 -24.85 12.39 1.03
N SER A 18 -24.22 11.52 1.81
CA SER A 18 -22.89 11.72 2.40
C SER A 18 -22.15 10.39 2.54
N TRP A 19 -20.83 10.43 2.54
CA TRP A 19 -20.02 9.23 2.83
C TRP A 19 -19.79 9.09 4.33
N PRO A 20 -19.57 7.86 4.85
CA PRO A 20 -19.22 7.68 6.25
C PRO A 20 -17.94 8.43 6.60
N ASP A 21 -17.89 9.06 7.78
CA ASP A 21 -16.71 9.81 8.24
C ASP A 21 -15.45 8.93 8.24
N ASP A 22 -15.58 7.67 8.66
CA ASP A 22 -14.49 6.69 8.60
C ASP A 22 -13.93 6.50 7.19
N LEU A 23 -14.79 6.46 6.17
CA LEU A 23 -14.33 6.36 4.78
C LEU A 23 -13.60 7.63 4.35
N ILE A 24 -14.08 8.80 4.77
CA ILE A 24 -13.44 10.08 4.49
C ILE A 24 -12.04 10.13 5.13
N ILE A 25 -11.91 9.75 6.40
CA ILE A 25 -10.63 9.70 7.12
C ILE A 25 -9.64 8.74 6.41
N ALA A 26 -10.08 7.53 6.07
CA ALA A 26 -9.25 6.56 5.35
C ALA A 26 -8.74 7.14 4.01
N LEU A 27 -9.61 7.78 3.24
CA LEU A 27 -9.25 8.37 1.95
C LEU A 27 -8.33 9.59 2.08
N GLU A 28 -8.47 10.40 3.13
CA GLU A 28 -7.54 11.49 3.45
C GLU A 28 -6.14 10.94 3.78
N ASN A 29 -6.07 9.91 4.63
CA ASN A 29 -4.82 9.26 5.01
C ASN A 29 -4.12 8.63 3.79
N LEU A 30 -4.86 7.94 2.92
CA LEU A 30 -4.36 7.41 1.64
C LEU A 30 -3.81 8.51 0.73
N ALA A 31 -4.52 9.63 0.61
CA ALA A 31 -4.09 10.76 -0.21
C ALA A 31 -2.84 11.45 0.34
N LEU A 32 -2.72 11.56 1.67
CA LEU A 32 -1.54 12.07 2.36
C LEU A 32 -0.34 11.16 2.11
N ALA A 33 -0.49 9.85 2.34
CA ALA A 33 0.59 8.89 2.17
C ALA A 33 1.09 8.82 0.71
N ARG A 34 0.17 8.94 -0.27
CA ARG A 34 0.53 9.06 -1.69
C ARG A 34 1.37 10.31 -1.98
N ARG A 35 0.99 11.45 -1.38
CA ARG A 35 1.66 12.74 -1.58
C ARG A 35 3.06 12.75 -0.97
N GLU A 36 3.23 12.09 0.16
CA GLU A 36 4.52 11.85 0.81
C GLU A 36 5.35 10.76 0.10
N GLY A 37 4.77 10.07 -0.88
CA GLY A 37 5.40 9.02 -1.66
C GLY A 37 5.69 7.76 -0.85
N LYS A 38 4.90 7.49 0.20
CA LYS A 38 5.01 6.28 1.03
C LYS A 38 4.50 5.04 0.30
N HIS A 39 3.37 5.18 -0.41
CA HIS A 39 2.74 4.10 -1.15
C HIS A 39 2.28 4.53 -2.55
N SER A 40 2.17 3.54 -3.43
CA SER A 40 1.49 3.71 -4.71
C SER A 40 0.02 3.35 -4.55
N ILE A 41 -0.87 4.30 -4.80
CA ILE A 41 -2.33 4.10 -4.71
C ILE A 41 -2.90 3.97 -6.12
N ILE A 42 -3.75 2.97 -6.34
CA ILE A 42 -4.39 2.70 -7.62
C ILE A 42 -5.87 2.36 -7.42
N ALA A 43 -6.69 2.61 -8.45
CA ALA A 43 -8.06 2.10 -8.54
C ALA A 43 -8.50 2.16 -10.01
N ASP A 44 -9.69 1.64 -10.32
CA ASP A 44 -10.26 1.80 -11.66
C ASP A 44 -10.68 3.25 -11.93
N LEU A 45 -11.00 3.53 -13.20
CA LEU A 45 -11.35 4.86 -13.68
C LEU A 45 -12.54 5.47 -12.94
N ASN A 46 -13.60 4.69 -12.75
CA ASN A 46 -14.85 5.18 -12.21
C ASN A 46 -14.67 5.42 -10.71
N THR A 47 -14.04 4.50 -10.00
CA THR A 47 -13.71 4.67 -8.58
C THR A 47 -12.90 5.95 -8.31
N LEU A 48 -11.84 6.21 -9.09
CA LEU A 48 -11.06 7.45 -8.93
C LEU A 48 -11.87 8.71 -9.26
N LYS A 49 -12.74 8.66 -10.27
CA LYS A 49 -13.61 9.79 -10.63
C LYS A 49 -14.61 10.11 -9.52
N ILE A 50 -15.20 9.08 -8.93
CA ILE A 50 -16.16 9.23 -7.82
C ILE A 50 -15.44 9.83 -6.61
N ILE A 51 -14.32 9.24 -6.18
CA ILE A 51 -13.52 9.74 -5.05
C ILE A 51 -13.08 11.20 -5.30
N ALA A 52 -12.55 11.52 -6.48
CA ALA A 52 -12.06 12.87 -6.78
C ALA A 52 -13.17 13.95 -6.81
N LYS A 53 -14.45 13.55 -6.87
CA LYS A 53 -15.62 14.44 -6.86
C LYS A 53 -16.32 14.52 -5.50
N CYS A 54 -16.05 13.62 -4.56
CA CYS A 54 -16.64 13.60 -3.22
C CYS A 54 -16.49 14.96 -2.55
N SER A 55 -17.60 15.63 -2.18
CA SER A 55 -17.60 16.98 -1.59
C SER A 55 -16.82 17.04 -0.28
N ASP A 56 -16.88 15.97 0.51
CA ASP A 56 -16.43 15.93 1.90
C ASP A 56 -14.91 15.81 2.02
N LEU A 57 -14.23 15.39 0.93
CA LEU A 57 -12.78 15.38 0.87
C LEU A 57 -12.19 16.78 0.79
N SER A 58 -11.04 16.95 1.46
CA SER A 58 -10.21 18.13 1.39
C SER A 58 -9.77 18.43 -0.05
N LYS A 59 -9.50 19.70 -0.33
CA LYS A 59 -8.95 20.14 -1.62
C LYS A 59 -7.66 19.40 -1.97
N ASN A 60 -6.82 19.13 -0.96
CA ASN A 60 -5.55 18.44 -1.13
C ASN A 60 -5.76 16.96 -1.48
N ALA A 61 -6.69 16.26 -0.84
CA ALA A 61 -7.02 14.88 -1.18
C ALA A 61 -7.57 14.77 -2.60
N LYS A 62 -8.52 15.65 -2.98
CA LYS A 62 -9.06 15.72 -4.35
C LYS A 62 -7.95 15.90 -5.39
N ILE A 63 -6.98 16.77 -5.13
CA ILE A 63 -5.83 16.96 -6.02
C ILE A 63 -4.99 15.68 -6.12
N SER A 64 -4.73 15.00 -5.01
CA SER A 64 -4.02 13.72 -5.00
C SER A 64 -4.74 12.66 -5.86
N TYR A 65 -6.06 12.50 -5.71
CA TYR A 65 -6.83 11.53 -6.50
C TYR A 65 -6.92 11.90 -7.98
N LYS A 66 -7.00 13.19 -8.33
CA LYS A 66 -6.89 13.65 -9.72
C LYS A 66 -5.51 13.31 -10.32
N LYS A 67 -4.42 13.43 -9.56
CA LYS A 67 -3.09 13.01 -10.00
C LYS A 67 -3.01 11.50 -10.20
N ILE A 68 -3.54 10.71 -9.27
CA ILE A 68 -3.65 9.25 -9.38
C ILE A 68 -4.41 8.87 -10.66
N LEU A 69 -5.54 9.54 -10.93
CA LEU A 69 -6.35 9.35 -12.13
C LEU A 69 -5.57 9.62 -13.42
N ASN A 70 -4.78 10.69 -13.46
CA ASN A 70 -3.94 11.00 -14.62
C ASN A 70 -2.78 10.01 -14.80
N ASP A 71 -2.26 9.46 -13.69
CA ASP A 71 -1.21 8.44 -13.70
C ASP A 71 -1.72 7.02 -14.00
N ARG A 72 -3.04 6.81 -14.11
CA ARG A 72 -3.68 5.49 -14.26
C ARG A 72 -3.07 4.59 -15.34
N PRO A 73 -2.71 5.07 -16.54
CA PRO A 73 -2.09 4.22 -17.57
C PRO A 73 -0.84 3.47 -17.07
N LYS A 74 -0.11 4.03 -16.10
CA LYS A 74 1.09 3.42 -15.50
C LYS A 74 0.75 2.25 -14.57
N PHE A 75 -0.44 2.21 -13.97
CA PHE A 75 -0.78 1.26 -12.90
C PHE A 75 -0.93 -0.17 -13.39
N LYS A 76 -1.32 -0.40 -14.65
CA LYS A 76 -1.37 -1.75 -15.23
C LYS A 76 0.02 -2.39 -15.24
N ALA A 77 1.05 -1.62 -15.58
CA ALA A 77 2.44 -2.07 -15.55
C ALA A 77 2.92 -2.32 -14.12
N TYR A 78 2.49 -1.50 -13.15
CA TYR A 78 2.86 -1.69 -11.75
C TYR A 78 2.28 -3.00 -11.23
N LEU A 79 0.99 -3.21 -11.43
CA LEU A 79 0.31 -4.44 -11.05
C LEU A 79 0.97 -5.68 -11.65
N SER A 80 1.41 -5.67 -12.91
CA SER A 80 2.04 -6.85 -13.52
C SER A 80 3.41 -7.23 -12.94
N HIS A 81 4.07 -6.34 -12.20
CA HIS A 81 5.40 -6.57 -11.65
C HIS A 81 5.43 -6.82 -10.14
N VAL A 82 4.28 -6.74 -9.46
CA VAL A 82 4.19 -7.03 -8.04
C VAL A 82 3.64 -8.43 -7.81
N SER A 83 4.28 -9.16 -6.90
CA SER A 83 3.83 -10.48 -6.42
C SER A 83 2.81 -10.35 -5.28
N ARG A 84 2.76 -9.19 -4.60
CA ARG A 84 1.89 -8.95 -3.44
C ARG A 84 1.42 -7.50 -3.40
N TYR A 85 0.16 -7.27 -3.03
CA TYR A 85 -0.39 -5.92 -2.83
C TYR A 85 -1.59 -5.92 -1.88
N ILE A 86 -1.96 -4.74 -1.37
CA ILE A 86 -3.16 -4.57 -0.55
C ILE A 86 -4.35 -4.20 -1.43
N GLU A 87 -5.49 -4.81 -1.19
CA GLU A 87 -6.76 -4.46 -1.81
C GLU A 87 -7.75 -4.01 -0.73
N ILE A 88 -8.19 -2.77 -0.81
CA ILE A 88 -9.20 -2.21 0.08
C ILE A 88 -10.57 -2.60 -0.45
N ILE A 89 -11.34 -3.34 0.34
CA ILE A 89 -12.66 -3.83 -0.02
C ILE A 89 -13.70 -3.45 1.04
N HIS A 90 -14.95 -3.37 0.61
CA HIS A 90 -16.11 -3.10 1.46
C HIS A 90 -17.38 -3.77 0.92
N PRO A 91 -18.19 -4.45 1.75
CA PRO A 91 -17.90 -4.80 3.14
C PRO A 91 -16.74 -5.80 3.24
N CYS A 92 -15.99 -5.72 4.34
CA CYS A 92 -14.92 -6.67 4.64
C CYS A 92 -15.07 -7.14 6.09
N ASN A 93 -15.44 -8.40 6.27
CA ASN A 93 -15.72 -8.94 7.60
C ASN A 93 -14.47 -9.52 8.27
N VAL A 94 -13.45 -9.89 7.49
CA VAL A 94 -12.19 -10.46 7.99
C VAL A 94 -11.07 -10.14 7.00
N ASN A 95 -9.87 -9.85 7.50
CA ASN A 95 -8.66 -9.75 6.68
C ASN A 95 -8.41 -11.08 5.95
N LYS A 96 -8.23 -11.04 4.63
CA LYS A 96 -8.04 -12.26 3.82
C LYS A 96 -6.80 -12.14 2.96
N ILE A 97 -6.05 -13.24 2.85
CA ILE A 97 -5.00 -13.40 1.85
C ILE A 97 -5.59 -14.28 0.74
N ASP A 98 -5.61 -13.76 -0.48
CA ASP A 98 -6.05 -14.49 -1.66
C ASP A 98 -4.84 -14.72 -2.58
N SER A 99 -4.40 -15.98 -2.67
CA SER A 99 -3.21 -16.40 -3.45
C SER A 99 -3.57 -17.10 -4.77
N ASN A 100 -4.86 -17.17 -5.13
CA ASN A 100 -5.34 -17.95 -6.29
C ASN A 100 -4.91 -17.39 -7.65
N SER A 101 -4.39 -16.15 -7.69
CA SER A 101 -4.05 -15.43 -8.92
C SER A 101 -2.55 -15.45 -9.27
N GLY A 102 -1.74 -16.23 -8.56
CA GLY A 102 -0.28 -16.16 -8.63
C GLY A 102 0.28 -14.88 -7.98
N LYS A 103 -0.55 -14.16 -7.22
CA LYS A 103 -0.19 -13.01 -6.39
C LYS A 103 -0.85 -13.15 -5.04
N ASP A 104 -0.19 -12.67 -4.00
CA ASP A 104 -0.76 -12.55 -2.66
C ASP A 104 -1.50 -11.23 -2.53
N ILE A 105 -2.84 -11.30 -2.48
CA ILE A 105 -3.69 -10.12 -2.32
C ILE A 105 -4.14 -10.05 -0.87
N ILE A 106 -3.76 -8.98 -0.17
CA ILE A 106 -4.16 -8.77 1.22
C ILE A 106 -5.38 -7.86 1.23
N LYS A 107 -6.55 -8.44 1.49
CA LYS A 107 -7.84 -7.75 1.49
C LYS A 107 -8.13 -7.16 2.86
N LEU A 108 -8.31 -5.84 2.93
CA LEU A 108 -8.53 -5.09 4.18
C LEU A 108 -9.77 -4.18 4.06
N PRO A 109 -10.51 -3.93 5.16
CA PRO A 109 -11.53 -2.87 5.20
C PRO A 109 -10.88 -1.48 5.07
N TYR A 110 -11.64 -0.48 4.60
CA TYR A 110 -11.14 0.90 4.60
C TYR A 110 -10.86 1.43 6.01
N THR A 111 -11.60 0.96 7.02
CA THR A 111 -11.45 1.38 8.44
C THR A 111 -10.07 1.07 8.99
N PHE A 112 -9.36 0.10 8.40
CA PHE A 112 -7.96 -0.17 8.70
C PHE A 112 -7.07 1.07 8.56
N PHE A 113 -7.38 1.93 7.59
CA PHE A 113 -6.61 3.12 7.24
C PHE A 113 -7.07 4.38 8.00
N ASN A 114 -7.97 4.26 8.97
CA ASN A 114 -8.39 5.38 9.82
C ASN A 114 -7.25 5.83 10.74
N ASP A 115 -6.45 4.88 11.20
CA ASP A 115 -5.21 5.16 11.93
C ASP A 115 -4.07 5.45 10.95
N SER A 116 -3.55 6.67 10.98
CA SER A 116 -2.46 7.10 10.11
C SER A 116 -1.15 6.32 10.33
N GLU A 117 -0.96 5.66 11.48
CA GLU A 117 0.21 4.81 11.73
C GLU A 117 0.22 3.55 10.83
N THR A 118 -0.96 3.11 10.40
CA THR A 118 -1.12 1.96 9.51
C THR A 118 -0.72 2.26 8.06
N ILE A 119 -0.49 3.52 7.70
CA ILE A 119 -0.15 3.93 6.32
C ILE A 119 1.22 4.62 6.24
N GLN A 120 2.13 4.23 7.15
CA GLN A 120 3.52 4.66 7.14
C GLN A 120 4.37 3.85 6.14
N LYS A 121 5.61 4.28 5.92
CA LYS A 121 6.54 3.58 5.00
C LYS A 121 6.62 2.09 5.35
N SER A 122 6.74 1.26 4.32
CA SER A 122 6.99 -0.17 4.52
C SER A 122 8.33 -0.39 5.23
N ILE A 123 8.37 -1.37 6.12
CA ILE A 123 9.58 -1.71 6.87
C ILE A 123 10.37 -2.75 6.06
N LEU A 124 11.65 -2.46 5.82
CA LEU A 124 12.60 -3.40 5.25
C LEU A 124 13.42 -3.99 6.38
N LEU A 125 13.08 -5.21 6.79
CA LEU A 125 13.74 -5.91 7.88
C LEU A 125 14.85 -6.81 7.31
N CYS A 126 16.09 -6.47 7.65
CA CYS A 126 17.28 -7.22 7.24
C CYS A 126 18.16 -7.56 8.46
N GLU A 127 19.18 -8.39 8.27
CA GLU A 127 20.12 -8.72 9.36
C GLU A 127 20.93 -7.48 9.75
N ASN A 128 21.40 -6.72 8.76
CA ASN A 128 22.22 -5.55 8.95
C ASN A 128 21.87 -4.38 7.99
N LEU A 129 22.52 -3.23 8.19
CA LEU A 129 22.30 -2.03 7.36
C LEU A 129 22.86 -2.18 5.94
N GLN A 130 23.92 -2.96 5.73
CA GLN A 130 24.49 -3.18 4.41
C GLN A 130 23.53 -3.96 3.52
N ASP A 131 22.87 -4.99 4.06
CA ASP A 131 21.81 -5.72 3.37
C ASP A 131 20.66 -4.78 2.97
N THR A 132 20.26 -3.91 3.91
CA THR A 132 19.18 -2.96 3.66
C THR A 132 19.51 -2.03 2.49
N GLU A 133 20.72 -1.45 2.47
CA GLU A 133 21.16 -0.60 1.36
C GLU A 133 21.31 -1.39 0.05
N PHE A 134 21.80 -2.63 0.12
CA PHE A 134 21.90 -3.52 -1.05
C PHE A 134 20.52 -3.80 -1.67
N TYR A 135 19.53 -4.20 -0.88
CA TYR A 135 18.17 -4.47 -1.38
C TYR A 135 17.47 -3.21 -1.89
N LYS A 136 17.75 -2.06 -1.27
CA LYS A 136 17.27 -0.76 -1.78
C LYS A 136 17.85 -0.45 -3.15
N ILE A 137 19.15 -0.67 -3.38
CA ILE A 137 19.78 -0.52 -4.71
C ILE A 137 19.15 -1.47 -5.72
N ILE A 138 18.91 -2.74 -5.35
CA ILE A 138 18.22 -3.71 -6.23
C ILE A 138 16.84 -3.19 -6.61
N ALA A 139 16.03 -2.76 -5.64
CA ALA A 139 14.67 -2.29 -5.87
C ALA A 139 14.66 -1.05 -6.79
N GLU A 140 15.54 -0.07 -6.55
CA GLU A 140 15.67 1.11 -7.40
C GLU A 140 16.15 0.77 -8.83
N THR A 141 17.10 -0.16 -8.95
CA THR A 141 17.62 -0.63 -10.24
C THR A 141 16.55 -1.37 -11.02
N PHE A 142 15.76 -2.23 -10.35
CA PHE A 142 14.64 -2.93 -10.95
C PHE A 142 13.58 -1.95 -11.48
N CYS A 143 13.21 -0.92 -10.70
CA CYS A 143 12.28 0.11 -11.15
C CYS A 143 12.77 0.83 -12.40
N LYS A 144 14.06 1.20 -12.46
CA LYS A 144 14.67 1.81 -13.65
C LYS A 144 14.64 0.87 -14.85
N TRP A 145 15.06 -0.38 -14.68
CA TRP A 145 15.09 -1.39 -15.74
C TRP A 145 13.70 -1.66 -16.33
N LYS A 146 12.69 -1.76 -15.47
CA LYS A 146 11.28 -1.94 -15.88
C LYS A 146 10.57 -0.64 -16.26
N ARG A 147 11.29 0.50 -16.26
CA ARG A 147 10.74 1.84 -16.56
C ARG A 147 9.52 2.19 -15.70
N LEU A 148 9.52 1.72 -14.45
CA LEU A 148 8.52 2.07 -13.46
C LEU A 148 8.88 3.44 -12.88
N ASN A 149 8.00 4.41 -13.03
CA ASN A 149 8.20 5.75 -12.46
C ASN A 149 7.79 5.76 -10.98
N ILE A 150 8.47 4.92 -10.19
CA ILE A 150 8.28 4.74 -8.75
C ILE A 150 9.65 4.82 -8.11
N LYS A 151 9.74 5.52 -6.98
CA LYS A 151 10.90 5.45 -6.08
C LYS A 151 10.47 4.69 -4.82
N PRO A 152 10.85 3.41 -4.67
CA PRO A 152 10.55 2.65 -3.47
C PRO A 152 11.05 3.38 -2.23
N LYS A 153 10.23 3.45 -1.18
CA LYS A 153 10.59 4.03 0.11
C LYS A 153 10.39 2.99 1.20
N PHE A 154 11.43 2.78 1.98
CA PHE A 154 11.43 1.86 3.09
C PHE A 154 11.95 2.53 4.36
N GLU A 155 11.50 2.02 5.49
CA GLU A 155 12.12 2.27 6.80
C GLU A 155 13.01 1.06 7.14
N PRO A 156 14.32 1.25 7.31
CA PRO A 156 15.22 0.15 7.66
C PRO A 156 14.92 -0.36 9.07
N SER A 157 14.87 -1.67 9.24
CA SER A 157 14.82 -2.31 10.56
C SER A 157 15.84 -3.44 10.61
N LEU A 158 16.49 -3.59 11.76
CA LEU A 158 17.61 -4.52 11.94
C LEU A 158 17.19 -5.63 12.88
N GLY A 159 17.39 -6.86 12.41
CA GLY A 159 17.08 -8.06 13.17
C GLY A 159 18.29 -8.88 13.60
N GLY A 160 19.53 -8.53 13.21
CA GLY A 160 20.78 -9.14 13.74
C GLY A 160 20.79 -10.66 13.92
N GLY A 161 21.26 -11.43 12.93
CA GLY A 161 21.40 -12.89 13.04
C GLY A 161 20.10 -13.57 13.50
N ASN A 162 20.15 -14.31 14.62
CA ASN A 162 19.02 -15.09 15.13
C ASN A 162 17.85 -14.25 15.69
N THR A 163 17.95 -12.91 15.76
CA THR A 163 16.89 -12.07 16.33
C THR A 163 15.88 -11.52 15.32
N ILE A 164 16.01 -11.85 14.02
CA ILE A 164 15.09 -11.38 12.96
C ILE A 164 13.66 -11.79 13.26
N SER A 165 13.42 -13.04 13.68
CA SER A 165 12.09 -13.54 14.00
C SER A 165 11.46 -12.76 15.15
N THR A 166 12.24 -12.50 16.21
CA THR A 166 11.78 -11.72 17.36
C THR A 166 11.50 -10.26 17.00
N VAL A 167 12.35 -9.64 16.17
CA VAL A 167 12.10 -8.27 15.69
C VAL A 167 10.86 -8.24 14.80
N TYR A 168 10.69 -9.23 13.93
CA TYR A 168 9.49 -9.38 13.10
C TYR A 168 8.22 -9.48 13.95
N GLU A 169 8.19 -10.38 14.94
CA GLU A 169 7.07 -10.54 15.86
C GLU A 169 6.79 -9.26 16.65
N ASN A 170 7.83 -8.59 17.13
CA ASN A 170 7.69 -7.30 17.82
C ASN A 170 7.09 -6.22 16.92
N ILE A 171 7.45 -6.17 15.62
CA ILE A 171 6.86 -5.23 14.67
C ILE A 171 5.38 -5.55 14.45
N GLN A 172 5.03 -6.83 14.27
CA GLN A 172 3.65 -7.27 14.10
C GLN A 172 2.79 -6.96 15.34
N ASN A 173 3.36 -7.11 16.54
CA ASN A 173 2.66 -6.91 17.81
C ASN A 173 2.55 -5.43 18.22
N LYS A 174 3.60 -4.61 17.99
CA LYS A 174 3.61 -3.18 18.37
C LYS A 174 2.74 -2.36 17.45
N LYS A 175 2.81 -2.61 16.15
CA LYS A 175 1.97 -1.98 15.15
C LYS A 175 0.89 -3.00 14.84
N LYS A 176 -0.16 -3.06 15.67
CA LYS A 176 -1.33 -3.95 15.48
C LYS A 176 -1.60 -4.04 13.98
N ASP A 177 -1.38 -5.22 13.41
CA ASP A 177 -1.61 -5.51 11.99
C ASP A 177 -0.68 -4.78 11.01
N CYS A 178 0.62 -4.65 11.27
CA CYS A 178 1.57 -4.12 10.29
C CYS A 178 1.73 -5.07 9.10
N VAL A 179 0.85 -4.92 8.10
CA VAL A 179 0.84 -5.66 6.82
C VAL A 179 2.10 -5.39 5.97
N TYR A 180 2.97 -4.49 6.42
CA TYR A 180 3.98 -3.82 5.60
C TYR A 180 5.42 -4.24 5.89
N VAL A 181 5.64 -5.42 6.48
CA VAL A 181 7.00 -5.93 6.72
C VAL A 181 7.46 -6.77 5.54
N LEU A 182 8.47 -6.26 4.82
CA LEU A 182 9.19 -7.05 3.83
C LEU A 182 10.34 -7.77 4.54
N LEU A 183 10.20 -9.08 4.70
CA LEU A 183 11.23 -9.96 5.24
C LEU A 183 12.01 -10.53 4.06
N ILE A 184 13.29 -10.16 3.93
CA ILE A 184 14.18 -10.77 2.94
C ILE A 184 15.23 -11.58 3.70
N VAL A 185 14.96 -12.87 3.89
CA VAL A 185 15.94 -13.86 4.34
C VAL A 185 16.60 -14.43 3.09
N ILE A 186 17.92 -14.59 3.11
CA ILE A 186 18.84 -14.87 1.99
C ILE A 186 18.49 -16.13 1.14
N SER A 187 17.41 -16.85 1.43
CA SER A 187 17.01 -18.06 0.69
C SER A 187 16.00 -17.82 -0.44
N TYR A 188 15.19 -16.74 -0.43
CA TYR A 188 14.22 -16.48 -1.51
C TYR A 188 13.99 -14.98 -1.72
N LEU A 189 14.39 -14.49 -2.89
CA LEU A 189 14.18 -13.11 -3.32
C LEU A 189 12.70 -12.88 -3.69
N LEU A 190 11.83 -12.68 -2.70
CA LEU A 190 10.46 -12.18 -2.92
C LEU A 190 10.52 -10.66 -3.06
N ILE A 191 10.71 -10.20 -4.30
CA ILE A 191 10.60 -8.78 -4.63
C ILE A 191 9.12 -8.37 -4.48
N VAL A 192 8.79 -7.76 -3.34
CA VAL A 192 7.54 -7.01 -3.16
C VAL A 192 7.84 -5.54 -3.47
N VAL A 193 7.47 -5.07 -4.66
CA VAL A 193 7.46 -3.62 -4.98
C VAL A 193 6.13 -3.00 -4.56
#